data_AF-A0A2S9XJY9-F1
#
_entry.id   AF-A0A2S9XJY9-F1
#
_cell.length_a   1.000
_cell.length_b   1.000
_cell.length_c   1.000
_cell.angle_alpha   90.00
_cell.angle_beta   90.00
_cell.angle_gamma   90.00
#
_symmetry.space_group_name_H-M   'P 1'
#
loop_
_entity.id
_entity.type
_entity.pdbx_description
1 polymer ?
#
loop_
_entity_poly.entity_id
_entity_poly.type
_entity_poly.pdbx_seq_one_letter_code
_entity_poly.pdbx_strand_id
1 'polypeptide(L)'
;MDLRDYLLALMEPLAPGDELEPGLRFTGASTELGLRLSFLVEERDEVHVEVGPRELGLKYAARSERLSFAYRDGGADHVDQKLGFRVCQTVAAHVGAREAEVLSRLALDVEAKAEQAEGSARIRELHGTRLLELAGVPGERFYTLSPYLGCLIGCRFCYAQSRLDPMRALLRLPQIPWGSYVDVRVNAPELLERELRELPRHVIKFCPIVSDPYQAVEKRFELTRGCLEVIARADDPPPTLIMTRSTMILRDLELLRSIPHAWVGASIPTLDDSVRKHFEPRAASVPERLDMLRQFKRAGVQRCVVVQPMLPGDPIALADALADVVESVSIGVLRGEMGAEQDFADPRFAHARGEDWQRREAFALRDALEERGVSVWVSELPPPIAKWRPAAAQA
;
A
#
# COMPACT_ATOMS: atom_id res chain seq x y z
N MET A 1 -4.69 -18.80 8.65
CA MET A 1 -4.56 -19.30 7.27
C MET A 1 -3.89 -18.18 6.54
N ASP A 2 -2.70 -18.45 6.05
CA ASP A 2 -1.92 -17.47 5.33
C ASP A 2 -2.05 -17.78 3.84
N LEU A 3 -2.70 -16.89 3.09
CA LEU A 3 -2.81 -17.04 1.63
C LEU A 3 -1.45 -17.09 0.94
N ARG A 4 -0.42 -16.55 1.58
CA ARG A 4 0.96 -16.62 1.10
C ARG A 4 1.44 -18.05 0.97
N ASP A 5 1.04 -18.96 1.87
CA ASP A 5 1.44 -20.36 1.79
C ASP A 5 0.85 -21.05 0.55
N TYR A 6 -0.35 -20.67 0.13
CA TYR A 6 -0.94 -21.17 -1.11
C TYR A 6 -0.29 -20.57 -2.34
N LEU A 7 0.10 -19.30 -2.30
CA LEU A 7 0.90 -18.71 -3.38
C LEU A 7 2.24 -19.42 -3.55
N LEU A 8 2.94 -19.71 -2.44
CA LEU A 8 4.16 -20.50 -2.48
C LEU A 8 3.90 -21.93 -2.99
N ALA A 9 2.78 -22.53 -2.58
CA ALA A 9 2.40 -23.86 -3.04
C ALA A 9 2.15 -23.94 -4.56
N LEU A 10 1.68 -22.86 -5.19
CA LEU A 10 1.56 -22.79 -6.65
C LEU A 10 2.92 -22.88 -7.37
N MET A 11 4.02 -22.57 -6.68
CA MET A 11 5.37 -22.57 -7.23
C MET A 11 6.16 -23.85 -6.95
N GLU A 12 5.76 -24.72 -6.02
CA GLU A 12 6.58 -25.91 -5.71
C GLU A 12 6.73 -26.83 -6.94
N PRO A 13 7.88 -27.51 -7.12
CA PRO A 13 8.96 -27.68 -6.13
C PRO A 13 9.89 -26.48 -5.95
N LEU A 14 9.70 -25.38 -6.69
CA LEU A 14 10.51 -24.17 -6.56
C LEU A 14 10.24 -23.47 -5.22
N ALA A 15 11.32 -23.19 -4.49
CA ALA A 15 11.34 -22.32 -3.33
C ALA A 15 11.85 -20.92 -3.72
N PRO A 16 11.59 -19.88 -2.90
CA PRO A 16 12.25 -18.59 -3.07
C PRO A 16 13.78 -18.76 -3.09
N GLY A 17 14.41 -18.26 -4.15
CA GLY A 17 15.83 -18.45 -4.46
C GLY A 17 16.07 -19.34 -5.69
N ASP A 18 15.12 -20.19 -6.05
CA ASP A 18 15.23 -21.09 -7.20
C ASP A 18 14.92 -20.39 -8.52
N GLU A 19 15.50 -20.90 -9.61
CA GLU A 19 15.23 -20.44 -10.96
C GLU A 19 14.07 -21.22 -11.58
N LEU A 20 13.07 -20.49 -12.07
CA LEU A 20 11.96 -21.04 -12.85
C LEU A 20 12.43 -21.36 -14.29
N GLU A 21 13.25 -20.48 -14.86
CA GLU A 21 14.01 -20.66 -16.10
C GLU A 21 15.33 -19.90 -15.96
N PRO A 22 16.36 -20.16 -16.79
CA PRO A 22 17.64 -19.47 -16.70
C PRO A 22 17.47 -17.95 -16.66
N GLY A 23 17.99 -17.32 -15.60
CA GLY A 23 17.90 -15.87 -15.41
C GLY A 23 16.55 -15.37 -14.89
N LEU A 24 15.58 -16.23 -14.58
CA LEU A 24 14.30 -15.87 -13.94
C LEU A 24 14.18 -16.56 -12.58
N ARG A 25 14.56 -15.84 -11.53
CA ARG A 25 14.57 -16.34 -10.16
C ARG A 25 13.29 -16.01 -9.42
N PHE A 26 12.67 -16.98 -8.78
CA PHE A 26 11.55 -16.74 -7.88
C PHE A 26 12.06 -16.16 -6.56
N THR A 27 11.55 -15.01 -6.12
CA THR A 27 12.04 -14.32 -4.91
C THR A 27 11.05 -14.31 -3.75
N GLY A 28 9.77 -14.63 -4.00
CA GLY A 28 8.80 -14.83 -2.93
C GLY A 28 7.37 -14.47 -3.31
N ALA A 29 6.51 -14.41 -2.30
CA ALA A 29 5.09 -14.12 -2.45
C ALA A 29 4.64 -13.10 -1.39
N SER A 30 3.63 -12.29 -1.74
CA SER A 30 3.00 -11.32 -0.84
C SER A 30 1.48 -11.34 -1.00
N THR A 31 0.78 -10.96 0.07
CA THR A 31 -0.69 -10.80 0.09
C THR A 31 -1.11 -9.36 0.43
N GLU A 32 -0.18 -8.54 0.92
CA GLU A 32 -0.41 -7.13 1.26
C GLU A 32 -0.05 -6.17 0.15
N LEU A 33 0.90 -6.54 -0.69
CA LEU A 33 1.29 -5.75 -1.87
C LEU A 33 0.46 -6.14 -3.11
N GLY A 34 -0.73 -6.71 -2.86
CA GLY A 34 -1.52 -7.50 -3.80
C GLY A 34 -1.20 -8.98 -3.68
N LEU A 35 -2.12 -9.84 -4.13
CA LEU A 35 -1.89 -11.27 -4.22
C LEU A 35 -0.86 -11.53 -5.34
N ARG A 36 0.43 -11.62 -5.00
CA ARG A 36 1.51 -11.59 -6.01
C ARG A 36 2.66 -12.55 -5.73
N LEU A 37 3.29 -12.98 -6.82
CA LEU A 37 4.56 -13.70 -6.88
C LEU A 37 5.65 -12.75 -7.40
N SER A 38 6.83 -12.73 -6.78
CA SER A 38 7.92 -11.84 -7.14
C SER A 38 9.05 -12.62 -7.82
N PHE A 39 9.65 -12.00 -8.84
CA PHE A 39 10.75 -12.58 -9.60
C PHE A 39 11.86 -11.56 -9.82
N LEU A 40 13.11 -12.04 -9.80
CA LEU A 40 14.29 -11.29 -10.21
C LEU A 40 14.75 -11.82 -11.57
N VAL A 41 14.94 -10.91 -12.52
CA VAL A 41 15.31 -11.21 -13.90
C VAL A 41 16.73 -10.72 -14.15
N GLU A 42 17.61 -11.62 -14.58
CA GLU A 42 19.03 -11.33 -14.88
C GLU A 42 19.76 -10.60 -13.74
N GLU A 43 19.38 -10.86 -12.49
CA GLU A 43 19.88 -10.19 -11.28
C GLU A 43 19.67 -8.66 -11.24
N ARG A 44 18.77 -8.13 -12.09
CA ARG A 44 18.60 -6.68 -12.28
C ARG A 44 17.17 -6.24 -12.14
N ASP A 45 16.26 -6.83 -12.90
CA ASP A 45 14.89 -6.35 -13.01
C ASP A 45 13.98 -7.14 -12.08
N GLU A 46 13.14 -6.45 -11.32
CA GLU A 46 12.16 -7.09 -10.44
C GLU A 46 10.77 -7.04 -11.07
N VAL A 47 10.20 -8.22 -11.32
CA VAL A 47 8.87 -8.36 -11.91
C VAL A 47 7.94 -8.99 -10.87
N HIS A 48 6.84 -8.30 -10.59
CA HIS A 48 5.79 -8.83 -9.73
C HIS A 48 4.62 -9.33 -10.56
N VAL A 49 4.28 -10.61 -10.41
CA VAL A 49 3.14 -11.25 -11.06
C VAL A 49 1.96 -11.28 -10.08
N GLU A 50 0.98 -10.41 -10.28
CA GLU A 50 -0.31 -10.48 -9.61
C GLU A 50 -1.07 -11.72 -10.08
N VAL A 51 -1.61 -12.45 -9.11
CA VAL A 51 -2.43 -13.64 -9.31
C VAL A 51 -3.87 -13.26 -8.93
N GLY A 52 -4.84 -13.72 -9.70
CA GLY A 52 -6.25 -13.52 -9.37
C GLY A 52 -7.14 -14.62 -9.93
N PRO A 53 -8.34 -14.82 -9.36
CA PRO A 53 -9.34 -15.71 -9.94
C PRO A 53 -9.75 -15.23 -11.33
N ARG A 54 -9.80 -16.15 -12.29
CA ARG A 54 -10.17 -15.84 -13.67
C ARG A 54 -11.58 -15.28 -13.80
N GLU A 55 -12.50 -15.69 -12.92
CA GLU A 55 -13.89 -15.21 -12.90
C GLU A 55 -14.06 -13.73 -12.59
N LEU A 56 -13.05 -13.05 -12.02
CA LEU A 56 -13.11 -11.61 -11.73
C LEU A 56 -12.93 -10.73 -12.98
N GLY A 57 -12.59 -11.31 -14.14
CA GLY A 57 -12.45 -10.55 -15.39
C GLY A 57 -11.37 -9.46 -15.35
N LEU A 58 -10.37 -9.61 -14.47
CA LEU A 58 -9.26 -8.67 -14.34
C LEU A 58 -8.45 -8.60 -15.65
N LYS A 59 -7.79 -7.47 -15.92
CA LYS A 59 -6.79 -7.41 -16.98
C LYS A 59 -5.68 -8.42 -16.68
N TYR A 60 -5.22 -9.13 -17.71
CA TYR A 60 -4.20 -10.16 -17.56
C TYR A 60 -3.24 -10.16 -18.75
N ALA A 61 -2.00 -10.57 -18.49
CA ALA A 61 -0.99 -10.88 -19.49
C ALA A 61 -1.00 -12.38 -19.85
N ALA A 62 -1.30 -13.25 -18.89
CA ALA A 62 -1.45 -14.69 -19.10
C ALA A 62 -2.58 -15.29 -18.25
N ARG A 63 -2.95 -16.53 -18.54
CA ARG A 63 -3.98 -17.26 -17.78
C ARG A 63 -3.70 -18.76 -17.77
N SER A 64 -4.16 -19.42 -16.72
CA SER A 64 -4.32 -20.86 -16.61
C SER A 64 -5.82 -21.23 -16.71
N GLU A 65 -6.22 -22.43 -16.27
CA GLU A 65 -7.63 -22.84 -16.27
C GLU A 65 -8.44 -21.91 -15.36
N ARG A 66 -7.93 -21.64 -14.14
CA ARG A 66 -8.68 -20.99 -13.05
C ARG A 66 -8.09 -19.66 -12.59
N LEU A 67 -6.85 -19.35 -12.96
CA LEU A 67 -6.16 -18.14 -12.53
C LEU A 67 -5.79 -17.22 -13.71
N SER A 68 -5.73 -15.93 -13.41
CA SER A 68 -5.23 -14.87 -14.28
C SER A 68 -3.96 -14.27 -13.71
N PHE A 69 -3.02 -13.91 -14.57
CA PHE A 69 -1.71 -13.38 -14.20
C PHE A 69 -1.47 -12.03 -14.89
N ALA A 70 -1.14 -11.01 -14.11
CA ALA A 70 -0.78 -9.68 -14.60
C ALA A 70 0.56 -9.24 -14.00
N TYR A 71 1.38 -8.50 -14.74
CA TYR A 71 2.66 -8.01 -14.22
C TYR A 71 2.54 -6.57 -13.72
N ARG A 72 3.34 -6.24 -12.71
CA ARG A 72 3.61 -4.87 -12.25
C ARG A 72 5.10 -4.70 -11.97
N ASP A 73 5.53 -3.45 -12.04
CA ASP A 73 6.86 -3.04 -11.59
C ASP A 73 6.98 -3.12 -10.07
N GLY A 74 8.19 -3.42 -9.59
CA GLY A 74 8.59 -3.25 -8.19
C GLY A 74 8.93 -1.81 -7.80
N GLY A 75 8.84 -0.88 -8.74
CA GLY A 75 9.13 0.55 -8.56
C GLY A 75 8.15 1.53 -9.20
N ALA A 76 8.61 2.78 -9.29
CA ALA A 76 7.90 3.89 -9.92
C ALA A 76 8.04 3.92 -11.46
N ASP A 77 8.92 3.09 -12.01
CA ASP A 77 9.19 2.98 -13.45
C ASP A 77 8.29 1.94 -14.15
N HIS A 78 8.46 1.83 -15.47
CA HIS A 78 7.65 0.97 -16.33
C HIS A 78 8.40 -0.34 -16.60
N VAL A 79 7.85 -1.47 -16.15
CA VAL A 79 8.30 -2.79 -16.61
C VAL A 79 8.22 -2.85 -18.12
N ASP A 80 9.31 -3.28 -18.77
CA ASP A 80 9.28 -3.59 -20.19
C ASP A 80 8.15 -4.58 -20.47
N GLN A 81 7.21 -4.18 -21.34
CA GLN A 81 5.97 -4.93 -21.54
C GLN A 81 6.21 -6.33 -22.09
N LYS A 82 7.27 -6.52 -22.89
CA LYS A 82 7.62 -7.83 -23.46
C LYS A 82 8.17 -8.72 -22.36
N LEU A 83 9.02 -8.18 -21.50
CA LEU A 83 9.54 -8.86 -20.32
C LEU A 83 8.42 -9.29 -19.38
N GLY A 84 7.56 -8.35 -18.98
CA GLY A 84 6.43 -8.64 -18.09
C GLY A 84 5.48 -9.70 -18.66
N PHE A 85 5.17 -9.61 -19.95
CA PHE A 85 4.33 -10.59 -20.63
C PHE A 85 4.97 -12.00 -20.64
N ARG A 86 6.25 -12.09 -20.98
CA ARG A 86 7.01 -13.36 -20.95
C ARG A 86 6.98 -13.98 -19.55
N VAL A 87 7.30 -13.22 -18.52
CA VAL A 87 7.32 -13.73 -17.13
C VAL A 87 5.94 -14.25 -16.73
N CYS A 88 4.85 -13.53 -17.03
CA CYS A 88 3.51 -14.03 -16.75
C CYS A 88 3.18 -15.32 -17.49
N GLN A 89 3.62 -15.49 -18.74
CA GLN A 89 3.41 -16.74 -19.50
C GLN A 89 4.14 -17.92 -18.88
N THR A 90 5.42 -17.74 -18.52
CA THR A 90 6.22 -18.78 -17.88
C THR A 90 5.61 -19.19 -16.54
N VAL A 91 5.20 -18.21 -15.72
CA VAL A 91 4.53 -18.47 -14.43
C VAL A 91 3.18 -19.19 -14.63
N ALA A 92 2.35 -18.74 -15.58
CA ALA A 92 1.06 -19.38 -15.84
C ALA A 92 1.20 -20.86 -16.26
N ALA A 93 2.21 -21.17 -17.08
CA ALA A 93 2.50 -22.54 -17.50
C ALA A 93 2.92 -23.44 -16.32
N HIS A 94 3.79 -22.93 -15.44
CA HIS A 94 4.23 -23.63 -14.24
C HIS A 94 3.07 -23.87 -13.27
N VAL A 95 2.34 -22.81 -12.94
CA VAL A 95 1.22 -22.86 -11.99
C VAL A 95 0.09 -23.76 -12.48
N GLY A 96 -0.15 -23.82 -13.80
CA GLY A 96 -1.19 -24.66 -14.40
C GLY A 96 -1.06 -26.15 -14.08
N ALA A 97 0.15 -26.64 -13.75
CA ALA A 97 0.35 -28.04 -13.37
C ALA A 97 -0.25 -28.41 -12.01
N ARG A 98 -0.47 -27.45 -11.12
CA ARG A 98 -0.88 -27.70 -9.72
C ARG A 98 -2.01 -26.82 -9.21
N GLU A 99 -2.47 -25.84 -9.97
CA GLU A 99 -3.53 -24.93 -9.53
C GLU A 99 -4.79 -25.66 -9.03
N ALA A 100 -5.17 -26.78 -9.63
CA ALA A 100 -6.34 -27.54 -9.23
C ALA A 100 -6.19 -28.13 -7.81
N GLU A 101 -5.02 -28.68 -7.48
CA GLU A 101 -4.69 -29.23 -6.16
C GLU A 101 -4.69 -28.13 -5.10
N VAL A 102 -3.95 -27.04 -5.36
CA VAL A 102 -3.76 -25.94 -4.40
C VAL A 102 -5.08 -25.21 -4.12
N LEU A 103 -5.88 -24.93 -5.14
CA LEU A 103 -7.18 -24.28 -4.98
C LEU A 103 -8.22 -25.18 -4.29
N SER A 104 -8.14 -26.50 -4.48
CA SER A 104 -9.01 -27.44 -3.77
C SER A 104 -8.68 -27.49 -2.28
N ARG A 105 -7.39 -27.50 -1.93
CA ARG A 105 -6.95 -27.41 -0.53
C ARG A 105 -7.39 -26.08 0.10
N LEU A 106 -7.17 -24.97 -0.61
CA LEU A 106 -7.61 -23.65 -0.14
C LEU A 106 -9.12 -23.61 0.13
N ALA A 107 -9.93 -24.20 -0.75
CA ALA A 107 -11.38 -24.26 -0.56
C ALA A 107 -11.78 -24.98 0.74
N LEU A 108 -11.16 -26.13 1.04
CA LEU A 108 -11.40 -26.87 2.27
C LEU A 108 -10.99 -26.07 3.52
N ASP A 109 -9.84 -25.41 3.48
CA ASP A 109 -9.34 -24.60 4.60
C ASP A 109 -10.20 -23.35 4.84
N VAL A 110 -10.72 -22.73 3.76
CA VAL A 110 -11.68 -21.63 3.84
C VAL A 110 -12.99 -22.10 4.49
N GLU A 111 -13.53 -23.24 4.08
CA GLU A 111 -14.75 -23.80 4.64
C GLU A 111 -14.60 -24.11 6.14
N ALA A 112 -13.51 -24.80 6.52
CA ALA A 112 -13.23 -25.13 7.92
C ALA A 112 -13.06 -23.89 8.80
N LYS A 113 -12.49 -22.80 8.27
CA LYS A 113 -12.32 -21.55 9.01
C LYS A 113 -13.55 -20.67 9.06
N ALA A 114 -14.44 -20.74 8.08
CA ALA A 114 -15.70 -20.00 8.11
C ALA A 114 -16.55 -20.40 9.32
N GLU A 115 -16.49 -21.67 9.73
CA GLU A 115 -17.17 -22.20 10.92
C GLU A 115 -16.58 -21.71 12.24
N GLN A 116 -15.31 -21.29 12.24
CA GLN A 116 -14.54 -20.85 13.42
C GLN A 116 -14.36 -19.33 13.50
N ALA A 117 -14.84 -18.58 12.50
CA ALA A 117 -14.59 -17.16 12.41
C ALA A 117 -15.37 -16.38 13.49
N GLU A 118 -14.64 -15.62 14.32
CA GLU A 118 -15.22 -14.65 15.24
C GLU A 118 -15.33 -13.27 14.58
N GLY A 119 -16.37 -12.52 14.95
CA GLY A 119 -16.64 -11.18 14.42
C GLY A 119 -17.80 -11.13 13.44
N SER A 120 -17.86 -10.06 12.63
CA SER A 120 -18.92 -9.87 11.63
C SER A 120 -18.34 -9.97 10.22
N ALA A 121 -19.19 -10.17 9.22
CA ALA A 121 -18.76 -10.15 7.82
C ALA A 121 -17.98 -8.87 7.43
N ARG A 122 -18.19 -7.76 8.16
CA ARG A 122 -17.54 -6.46 7.92
C ARG A 122 -16.27 -6.24 8.73
N ILE A 123 -16.16 -6.81 9.93
CA ILE A 123 -14.97 -6.66 10.79
C ILE A 123 -14.59 -8.05 11.25
N ARG A 124 -13.48 -8.55 10.71
CA ARG A 124 -12.97 -9.90 10.99
C ARG A 124 -11.63 -9.79 11.69
N GLU A 125 -11.49 -10.51 12.79
CA GLU A 125 -10.23 -10.58 13.52
C GLU A 125 -9.42 -11.76 12.99
N LEU A 126 -8.16 -11.52 12.62
CA LEU A 126 -7.25 -12.46 11.99
C LEU A 126 -5.96 -12.54 12.81
N HIS A 127 -5.38 -13.74 12.84
CA HIS A 127 -4.02 -13.94 13.33
C HIS A 127 -3.10 -14.15 12.12
N GLY A 128 -2.16 -13.22 11.95
CA GLY A 128 -1.11 -13.28 10.92
C GLY A 128 0.08 -14.12 11.38
N THR A 129 0.89 -14.55 10.43
CA THR A 129 2.18 -15.22 10.63
C THR A 129 3.34 -14.26 10.40
N ARG A 130 3.14 -13.21 9.59
CA ARG A 130 4.06 -12.12 9.31
C ARG A 130 3.36 -10.76 9.27
N LEU A 131 4.13 -9.70 9.46
CA LEU A 131 3.63 -8.32 9.36
C LEU A 131 4.43 -7.44 8.39
N LEU A 132 5.77 -7.55 8.39
CA LEU A 132 6.65 -6.73 7.57
C LEU A 132 6.86 -7.36 6.18
N GLU A 133 6.50 -6.60 5.14
CA GLU A 133 6.64 -7.00 3.74
C GLU A 133 7.61 -6.06 3.03
N LEU A 134 8.70 -6.60 2.48
CA LEU A 134 9.74 -5.82 1.80
C LEU A 134 9.22 -5.28 0.46
N ALA A 135 9.41 -3.98 0.25
CA ALA A 135 8.95 -3.22 -0.91
C ALA A 135 9.99 -2.16 -1.32
N GLY A 136 9.64 -1.37 -2.34
CA GLY A 136 10.51 -0.37 -2.96
C GLY A 136 11.43 -0.99 -4.01
N VAL A 137 12.31 -0.19 -4.62
CA VAL A 137 13.29 -0.60 -5.63
C VAL A 137 14.68 -0.84 -5.01
N PRO A 138 15.63 -1.49 -5.71
CA PRO A 138 17.02 -1.50 -5.27
C PRO A 138 17.53 -0.08 -4.97
N GLY A 139 18.08 0.11 -3.77
CA GLY A 139 18.54 1.43 -3.29
C GLY A 139 17.49 2.25 -2.51
N GLU A 140 16.21 1.86 -2.52
CA GLU A 140 15.13 2.48 -1.73
C GLU A 140 14.22 1.38 -1.13
N ARG A 141 14.83 0.34 -0.55
CA ARG A 141 14.09 -0.76 0.09
C ARG A 141 13.51 -0.35 1.44
N PHE A 142 12.23 -0.66 1.66
CA PHE A 142 11.52 -0.41 2.91
C PHE A 142 10.54 -1.54 3.22
N TYR A 143 10.17 -1.69 4.49
CA TYR A 143 9.06 -2.55 4.86
C TYR A 143 7.75 -1.77 4.82
N THR A 144 6.74 -2.35 4.20
CA THR A 144 5.35 -1.98 4.47
C THR A 144 4.88 -2.64 5.76
N LEU A 145 4.03 -1.94 6.50
CA LEU A 145 3.41 -2.43 7.73
C LEU A 145 1.93 -2.06 7.69
N SER A 146 1.05 -3.06 7.79
CA SER A 146 -0.39 -2.83 7.94
C SER A 146 -1.03 -3.78 8.96
N PRO A 147 -1.53 -3.26 10.10
CA PRO A 147 -2.34 -4.05 11.03
C PRO A 147 -3.75 -4.34 10.48
N TYR A 148 -4.15 -3.64 9.42
CA TYR A 148 -5.50 -3.67 8.88
C TYR A 148 -5.48 -3.97 7.38
N LEU A 149 -6.42 -4.75 6.87
CA LEU A 149 -6.67 -4.89 5.42
C LEU A 149 -8.09 -4.48 5.09
N GLY A 150 -8.24 -3.55 4.13
CA GLY A 150 -9.49 -2.85 3.91
C GLY A 150 -9.58 -1.59 4.76
N CYS A 151 -10.32 -0.59 4.26
CA CYS A 151 -10.30 0.74 4.82
C CYS A 151 -11.70 1.32 4.95
N LEU A 152 -12.12 1.61 6.18
CA LEU A 152 -13.42 2.23 6.48
C LEU A 152 -13.48 3.73 6.16
N ILE A 153 -12.39 4.34 5.71
CA ILE A 153 -12.47 5.67 5.07
C ILE A 153 -13.26 5.54 3.77
N GLY A 154 -12.99 4.50 2.99
CA GLY A 154 -13.66 4.21 1.72
C GLY A 154 -13.44 5.31 0.69
N CYS A 155 -12.19 5.74 0.50
CA CYS A 155 -11.86 6.65 -0.59
C CYS A 155 -12.28 5.99 -1.90
N ARG A 156 -13.10 6.70 -2.65
CA ARG A 156 -13.70 6.25 -3.90
C ARG A 156 -12.64 5.84 -4.93
N PHE A 157 -11.63 6.70 -5.11
CA PHE A 157 -10.54 6.46 -6.05
C PHE A 157 -9.48 5.43 -5.60
N CYS A 158 -9.71 4.70 -4.50
CA CYS A 158 -8.65 3.91 -3.86
C CYS A 158 -8.34 2.63 -4.65
N TYR A 159 -7.08 2.49 -5.06
CA TYR A 159 -6.59 1.27 -5.70
C TYR A 159 -6.56 0.05 -4.75
N ALA A 160 -6.64 0.24 -3.43
CA ALA A 160 -6.66 -0.85 -2.47
C ALA A 160 -7.82 -1.83 -2.72
N GLN A 161 -8.95 -1.34 -3.26
CA GLN A 161 -10.07 -2.18 -3.64
C GLN A 161 -9.64 -3.27 -4.64
N SER A 162 -9.03 -2.88 -5.77
CA SER A 162 -8.61 -3.84 -6.80
C SER A 162 -7.48 -4.78 -6.34
N ARG A 163 -6.71 -4.38 -5.33
CA ARG A 163 -5.67 -5.23 -4.72
C ARG A 163 -6.24 -6.28 -3.77
N LEU A 164 -7.36 -5.97 -3.10
CA LEU A 164 -7.98 -6.84 -2.11
C LEU A 164 -9.07 -7.75 -2.70
N ASP A 165 -9.71 -7.35 -3.81
CA ASP A 165 -10.78 -8.13 -4.45
C ASP A 165 -10.36 -9.57 -4.82
N PRO A 166 -9.18 -9.83 -5.43
CA PRO A 166 -8.72 -11.19 -5.73
C PRO A 166 -8.56 -12.04 -4.47
N MET A 167 -7.97 -11.45 -3.43
CA MET A 167 -7.78 -12.08 -2.13
C MET A 167 -9.14 -12.47 -1.50
N ARG A 168 -10.10 -11.53 -1.49
CA ARG A 168 -11.43 -11.76 -0.93
C ARG A 168 -12.21 -12.83 -1.70
N ALA A 169 -12.08 -12.86 -3.03
CA ALA A 169 -12.71 -13.87 -3.87
C ALA A 169 -12.15 -15.28 -3.59
N LEU A 170 -10.83 -15.43 -3.50
CA LEU A 170 -10.21 -16.71 -3.13
C LEU A 170 -10.61 -17.21 -1.73
N LEU A 171 -10.81 -16.27 -0.80
CA LEU A 171 -11.31 -16.55 0.55
C LEU A 171 -12.83 -16.78 0.60
N ARG A 172 -13.52 -16.76 -0.55
CA ARG A 172 -14.98 -16.89 -0.69
C ARG A 172 -15.75 -15.94 0.24
N LEU A 173 -15.21 -14.74 0.41
CA LEU A 173 -15.83 -13.75 1.28
C LEU A 173 -17.00 -13.10 0.58
N PRO A 174 -18.02 -12.67 1.34
CA PRO A 174 -19.10 -11.88 0.77
C PRO A 174 -18.53 -10.64 0.09
N GLN A 175 -19.09 -10.32 -1.08
CA GLN A 175 -18.83 -9.07 -1.77
C GLN A 175 -19.47 -7.96 -0.94
N ILE A 176 -18.63 -7.19 -0.26
CA ILE A 176 -19.02 -6.10 0.63
C ILE A 176 -18.52 -4.80 -0.01
N PRO A 177 -19.35 -3.74 -0.09
CA PRO A 177 -18.94 -2.48 -0.69
C PRO A 177 -17.62 -1.96 -0.10
N TRP A 178 -16.74 -1.44 -0.95
CA TRP A 178 -15.53 -0.77 -0.51
C TRP A 178 -15.86 0.31 0.52
N GLY A 179 -15.01 0.46 1.53
CA GLY A 179 -15.31 1.35 2.64
C GLY A 179 -16.21 0.76 3.72
N SER A 180 -16.61 -0.51 3.65
CA SER A 180 -17.50 -1.10 4.66
C SER A 180 -17.02 -2.41 5.25
N TYR A 181 -15.76 -2.77 4.99
CA TYR A 181 -15.11 -3.90 5.64
C TYR A 181 -13.67 -3.57 6.06
N VAL A 182 -13.18 -4.31 7.05
CA VAL A 182 -11.78 -4.36 7.47
C VAL A 182 -11.48 -5.71 8.11
N ASP A 183 -10.35 -6.30 7.72
CA ASP A 183 -9.73 -7.41 8.42
C ASP A 183 -8.67 -6.86 9.38
N VAL A 184 -8.68 -7.34 10.61
CA VAL A 184 -7.89 -6.81 11.72
C VAL A 184 -6.89 -7.85 12.18
N ARG A 185 -5.59 -7.58 12.04
CA ARG A 185 -4.53 -8.48 12.50
C ARG A 185 -4.25 -8.24 13.97
N VAL A 186 -4.97 -8.94 14.82
CA VAL A 186 -4.97 -8.68 16.27
C VAL A 186 -3.62 -8.92 16.93
N ASN A 187 -2.75 -9.73 16.32
CA ASN A 187 -1.40 -10.03 16.79
C ASN A 187 -0.29 -9.20 16.11
N ALA A 188 -0.63 -8.06 15.48
CA ALA A 188 0.35 -7.25 14.74
C ALA A 188 1.50 -6.74 15.63
N PRO A 189 1.30 -6.17 16.83
CA PRO A 189 2.40 -5.72 17.67
C PRO A 189 3.38 -6.85 18.05
N GLU A 190 2.88 -8.04 18.36
CA GLU A 190 3.68 -9.22 18.71
C GLU A 190 4.52 -9.72 17.53
N LEU A 191 3.92 -9.75 16.33
CA LEU A 191 4.63 -10.07 15.09
C LEU A 191 5.75 -9.05 14.82
N LEU A 192 5.45 -7.76 14.97
CA LEU A 192 6.43 -6.69 14.76
C LEU A 192 7.61 -6.82 15.71
N GLU A 193 7.37 -7.07 16.99
CA GLU A 193 8.43 -7.19 17.99
C GLU A 193 9.37 -8.36 17.68
N ARG A 194 8.83 -9.47 17.19
CA ARG A 194 9.64 -10.59 16.70
C ARG A 194 10.42 -10.21 15.45
N GLU A 195 9.76 -9.64 14.45
CA GLU A 195 10.36 -9.35 13.14
C GLU A 195 11.43 -8.26 13.19
N LEU A 196 11.30 -7.26 14.07
CA LEU A 196 12.35 -6.27 14.32
C LEU A 196 13.66 -6.89 14.84
N ARG A 197 13.59 -8.05 15.51
CA ARG A 197 14.76 -8.79 16.00
C ARG A 197 15.37 -9.72 14.95
N GLU A 198 14.54 -10.24 14.04
CA GLU A 198 14.93 -11.30 13.10
C GLU A 198 15.30 -10.77 11.72
N LEU A 199 14.73 -9.66 11.28
CA LEU A 199 14.85 -9.16 9.91
C LEU A 199 15.92 -8.06 9.76
N PRO A 200 16.55 -7.94 8.57
CA PRO A 200 17.43 -6.81 8.26
C PRO A 200 16.70 -5.49 8.45
N ARG A 201 17.42 -4.47 8.91
CA ARG A 201 16.84 -3.15 9.18
C ARG A 201 16.59 -2.36 7.90
N HIS A 202 15.34 -1.96 7.73
CA HIS A 202 14.89 -1.05 6.68
C HIS A 202 13.94 0.01 7.27
N VAL A 203 13.69 1.07 6.51
CA VAL A 203 12.62 2.03 6.82
C VAL A 203 11.29 1.27 6.94
N ILE A 204 10.46 1.63 7.90
CA ILE A 204 9.10 1.10 8.04
C ILE A 204 8.10 2.15 7.56
N LYS A 205 7.24 1.77 6.62
CA LYS A 205 6.18 2.61 6.08
C LYS A 205 4.82 2.04 6.43
N PHE A 206 4.08 2.74 7.28
CA PHE A 206 2.71 2.38 7.62
C PHE A 206 1.80 2.66 6.42
N CYS A 207 1.14 1.58 6.01
CA CYS A 207 0.08 1.45 5.04
C CYS A 207 -0.04 2.53 3.93
N PRO A 208 0.79 2.46 2.88
CA PRO A 208 0.47 3.19 1.66
C PRO A 208 -0.60 2.49 0.80
N ILE A 209 -0.74 1.16 0.86
CA ILE A 209 -1.35 0.36 -0.24
C ILE A 209 -2.73 -0.25 0.06
N VAL A 210 -3.00 -0.78 1.27
CA VAL A 210 -4.19 -1.64 1.51
C VAL A 210 -5.18 -1.14 2.56
N SER A 211 -4.82 -0.08 3.29
CA SER A 211 -5.59 0.44 4.41
C SER A 211 -5.10 1.85 4.81
N ASP A 212 -5.82 2.51 5.70
CA ASP A 212 -5.28 3.61 6.50
C ASP A 212 -5.01 3.09 7.93
N PRO A 213 -3.88 3.43 8.58
CA PRO A 213 -3.59 2.96 9.94
C PRO A 213 -4.54 3.58 10.99
N TYR A 214 -5.06 4.78 10.76
CA TYR A 214 -5.88 5.54 11.71
C TYR A 214 -7.35 5.62 11.32
N GLN A 215 -7.86 4.58 10.66
CA GLN A 215 -9.28 4.42 10.35
C GLN A 215 -10.14 4.18 11.61
N ALA A 216 -11.47 4.21 11.49
CA ALA A 216 -12.38 4.22 12.64
C ALA A 216 -12.19 3.06 13.64
N VAL A 217 -11.77 1.87 13.19
CA VAL A 217 -11.52 0.71 14.06
C VAL A 217 -10.29 0.85 14.95
N GLU A 218 -9.32 1.70 14.60
CA GLU A 218 -8.13 1.98 15.42
C GLU A 218 -8.50 2.53 16.81
N LYS A 219 -9.66 3.21 16.95
CA LYS A 219 -10.16 3.67 18.27
C LYS A 219 -10.41 2.53 19.27
N ARG A 220 -10.72 1.33 18.77
CA ARG A 220 -11.01 0.14 19.59
C ARG A 220 -9.80 -0.76 19.70
N PHE A 221 -9.13 -1.02 18.57
CA PHE A 221 -8.09 -2.04 18.49
C PHE A 221 -6.70 -1.53 18.86
N GLU A 222 -6.43 -0.23 18.65
CA GLU A 222 -5.16 0.43 18.99
C GLU A 222 -3.91 -0.30 18.46
N LEU A 223 -4.01 -1.00 17.33
CA LEU A 223 -2.92 -1.83 16.82
C LEU A 223 -1.83 -0.99 16.17
N THR A 224 -2.20 0.10 15.50
CA THR A 224 -1.21 1.04 14.98
C THR A 224 -0.40 1.62 16.13
N ARG A 225 -1.09 2.06 17.19
CA ARG A 225 -0.42 2.54 18.41
C ARG A 225 0.47 1.45 19.01
N GLY A 226 -0.03 0.23 19.18
CA GLY A 226 0.77 -0.89 19.70
C GLY A 226 2.03 -1.16 18.89
N CYS A 227 1.94 -1.12 17.55
CA CYS A 227 3.10 -1.22 16.66
C CYS A 227 4.10 -0.05 16.85
N LEU A 228 3.60 1.19 16.99
CA LEU A 228 4.46 2.34 17.27
C LEU A 228 5.14 2.25 18.64
N GLU A 229 4.46 1.72 19.66
CA GLU A 229 5.03 1.48 20.98
C GLU A 229 6.14 0.42 20.93
N VAL A 230 5.95 -0.64 20.14
CA VAL A 230 7.00 -1.65 19.87
C VAL A 230 8.21 -1.01 19.20
N ILE A 231 8.01 -0.19 18.16
CA ILE A 231 9.10 0.52 17.47
C ILE A 231 9.83 1.45 18.44
N ALA A 232 9.11 2.23 19.25
CA ALA A 232 9.68 3.19 20.18
C ALA A 232 10.52 2.54 21.30
N ARG A 233 10.20 1.30 21.69
CA ARG A 233 10.93 0.54 22.70
C ARG A 233 12.10 -0.26 22.15
N ALA A 234 12.25 -0.37 20.83
CA ALA A 234 13.39 -1.07 20.24
C ALA A 234 14.70 -0.34 20.59
N ASP A 235 15.77 -1.09 20.84
CA ASP A 235 17.08 -0.50 21.18
C ASP A 235 17.61 0.43 20.06
N ASP A 236 17.27 0.11 18.80
CA ASP A 236 17.67 0.89 17.62
C ASP A 236 16.50 1.04 16.62
N PRO A 237 15.53 1.92 16.92
CA PRO A 237 14.29 2.06 16.15
C PRO A 237 14.55 2.36 14.67
N PRO A 238 13.90 1.66 13.72
CA PRO A 238 14.00 2.02 12.31
C PRO A 238 13.29 3.37 12.05
N PRO A 239 13.76 4.16 11.06
CA PRO A 239 13.00 5.30 10.57
C PRO A 239 11.60 4.85 10.17
N THR A 240 10.61 5.63 10.58
CA THR A 240 9.21 5.22 10.46
C THR A 240 8.41 6.32 9.77
N LEU A 241 7.79 6.01 8.64
CA LEU A 241 6.88 6.89 7.92
C LEU A 241 5.45 6.42 8.11
N ILE A 242 4.57 7.33 8.52
CA ILE A 242 3.14 7.06 8.68
C ILE A 242 2.34 7.94 7.73
N MET A 243 1.61 7.32 6.81
CA MET A 243 0.68 8.02 5.93
C MET A 243 -0.75 7.85 6.45
N THR A 244 -1.51 8.94 6.57
CA THR A 244 -2.93 8.86 6.97
C THR A 244 -3.79 10.00 6.39
N ARG A 245 -5.10 9.77 6.36
CA ARG A 245 -6.15 10.77 6.08
C ARG A 245 -6.98 11.12 7.33
N SER A 246 -6.55 10.66 8.50
CA SER A 246 -7.24 10.82 9.79
C SER A 246 -6.41 11.68 10.74
N THR A 247 -7.07 12.56 11.49
CA THR A 247 -6.43 13.34 12.57
C THR A 247 -6.24 12.56 13.85
N MET A 248 -6.70 11.31 13.93
CA MET A 248 -6.55 10.46 15.12
C MET A 248 -5.08 10.20 15.48
N ILE A 249 -4.17 10.29 14.50
CA ILE A 249 -2.72 10.20 14.71
C ILE A 249 -2.20 11.23 15.74
N LEU A 250 -2.91 12.34 15.99
CA LEU A 250 -2.57 13.30 17.03
C LEU A 250 -2.61 12.70 18.45
N ARG A 251 -3.40 11.64 18.68
CA ARG A 251 -3.38 10.86 19.94
C ARG A 251 -1.98 10.34 20.26
N ASP A 252 -1.22 10.03 19.21
CA ASP A 252 0.06 9.35 19.28
C ASP A 252 1.24 10.33 19.01
N LEU A 253 1.00 11.64 19.11
CA LEU A 253 1.99 12.69 18.82
C LEU A 253 3.26 12.55 19.69
N GLU A 254 3.11 12.41 21.01
CA GLU A 254 4.27 12.29 21.90
C GLU A 254 5.03 10.98 21.68
N LEU A 255 4.33 9.90 21.31
CA LEU A 255 4.94 8.62 20.95
C LEU A 255 5.73 8.72 19.64
N LEU A 256 5.16 9.36 18.62
CA LEU A 256 5.85 9.61 17.36
C LEU A 256 7.06 10.52 17.54
N ARG A 257 6.96 11.51 18.44
CA ARG A 257 8.07 12.38 18.81
C ARG A 257 9.22 11.63 19.50
N SER A 258 8.94 10.54 20.22
CA SER A 258 10.00 9.74 20.84
C SER A 258 10.71 8.79 19.88
N ILE A 259 10.15 8.53 18.68
CA ILE A 259 10.77 7.67 17.67
C ILE A 259 11.77 8.49 16.83
N PRO A 260 13.07 8.14 16.83
CA PRO A 260 14.05 8.78 15.97
C PRO A 260 13.64 8.68 14.50
N HIS A 261 13.75 9.80 13.77
CA HIS A 261 13.41 9.86 12.35
C HIS A 261 11.97 9.40 12.02
N ALA A 262 11.01 9.69 12.90
CA ALA A 262 9.58 9.56 12.58
C ALA A 262 9.13 10.64 11.58
N TRP A 263 8.38 10.21 10.58
CA TRP A 263 7.75 11.04 9.57
C TRP A 263 6.25 10.84 9.59
N VAL A 264 5.50 11.95 9.55
CA VAL A 264 4.05 11.94 9.42
C VAL A 264 3.67 12.53 8.07
N GLY A 265 2.90 11.77 7.30
CA GLY A 265 2.40 12.17 6.00
C GLY A 265 0.87 12.24 5.96
N ALA A 266 0.36 13.25 5.30
CA ALA A 266 -1.07 13.35 4.99
C ALA A 266 -1.30 13.29 3.48
N SER A 267 -2.37 12.65 3.04
CA SER A 267 -2.83 12.84 1.66
C SER A 267 -3.71 14.07 1.58
N ILE A 268 -3.42 15.02 0.67
CA ILE A 268 -4.22 16.25 0.45
C ILE A 268 -4.34 16.48 -1.06
N PRO A 269 -5.26 15.78 -1.74
CA PRO A 269 -5.39 15.83 -3.21
C PRO A 269 -6.04 17.12 -3.75
N THR A 270 -6.66 17.92 -2.89
CA THR A 270 -7.32 19.21 -3.22
C THR A 270 -7.47 20.06 -1.95
N LEU A 271 -7.61 21.37 -2.11
CA LEU A 271 -8.06 22.26 -1.03
C LEU A 271 -9.57 22.39 -0.91
N ASP A 272 -10.33 21.98 -1.92
CA ASP A 272 -11.79 22.06 -1.90
C ASP A 272 -12.35 20.92 -1.04
N ASP A 273 -12.82 21.26 0.16
CA ASP A 273 -13.35 20.27 1.09
C ASP A 273 -14.66 19.61 0.60
N SER A 274 -15.40 20.27 -0.31
CA SER A 274 -16.60 19.69 -0.94
C SER A 274 -16.22 18.61 -1.95
N VAL A 275 -15.16 18.83 -2.74
CA VAL A 275 -14.57 17.82 -3.63
C VAL A 275 -14.00 16.67 -2.81
N ARG A 276 -13.23 16.98 -1.77
CA ARG A 276 -12.74 16.00 -0.81
C ARG A 276 -13.86 15.15 -0.25
N LYS A 277 -14.95 15.74 0.25
CA LYS A 277 -16.07 15.02 0.86
C LYS A 277 -16.75 14.06 -0.12
N HIS A 278 -16.77 14.37 -1.42
CA HIS A 278 -17.26 13.44 -2.44
C HIS A 278 -16.36 12.21 -2.57
N PHE A 279 -15.05 12.41 -2.68
CA PHE A 279 -14.11 11.32 -2.96
C PHE A 279 -13.60 10.57 -1.71
N GLU A 280 -13.51 11.25 -0.56
CA GLU A 280 -12.97 10.76 0.70
C GLU A 280 -14.01 10.98 1.83
N PRO A 281 -15.17 10.30 1.77
CA PRO A 281 -16.38 10.68 2.53
C PRO A 281 -16.24 10.60 4.06
N ARG A 282 -15.26 9.83 4.55
CA ARG A 282 -15.01 9.63 5.99
C ARG A 282 -13.58 9.99 6.42
N ALA A 283 -12.82 10.64 5.54
CA ALA A 283 -11.53 11.22 5.92
C ALA A 283 -11.74 12.47 6.79
N ALA A 284 -10.69 12.93 7.46
CA ALA A 284 -10.69 14.27 8.05
C ALA A 284 -10.84 15.35 6.96
N SER A 285 -11.37 16.51 7.33
CA SER A 285 -11.44 17.66 6.44
C SER A 285 -10.07 18.18 6.02
N VAL A 286 -10.02 18.91 4.91
CA VAL A 286 -8.77 19.56 4.48
C VAL A 286 -8.24 20.50 5.57
N PRO A 287 -9.04 21.40 6.19
CA PRO A 287 -8.56 22.25 7.27
C PRO A 287 -8.03 21.47 8.47
N GLU A 288 -8.69 20.37 8.87
CA GLU A 288 -8.24 19.51 9.97
C GLU A 288 -6.90 18.83 9.65
N ARG A 289 -6.70 18.36 8.41
CA ARG A 289 -5.41 17.78 7.98
C ARG A 289 -4.29 18.81 7.96
N LEU A 290 -4.55 20.03 7.49
CA LEU A 290 -3.57 21.11 7.52
C LEU A 290 -3.22 21.52 8.96
N ASP A 291 -4.20 21.62 9.85
CA ASP A 291 -3.95 21.91 11.26
C ASP A 291 -3.18 20.79 11.96
N MET A 292 -3.52 19.53 11.70
CA MET A 292 -2.75 18.36 12.17
C MET A 292 -1.27 18.48 11.77
N LEU A 293 -0.97 18.79 10.51
CA LEU A 293 0.42 19.00 10.05
C LEU A 293 1.09 20.18 10.77
N ARG A 294 0.38 21.28 11.04
CA ARG A 294 0.91 22.40 11.84
C ARG A 294 1.23 21.98 13.27
N GLN A 295 0.41 21.12 13.89
CA GLN A 295 0.68 20.59 15.23
C GLN A 295 1.94 19.73 15.25
N PHE A 296 2.11 18.81 14.28
CA PHE A 296 3.37 18.05 14.14
C PHE A 296 4.58 18.95 13.85
N LYS A 297 4.40 20.04 13.08
CA LYS A 297 5.45 21.03 12.82
C LYS A 297 5.91 21.69 14.12
N ARG A 298 4.97 22.11 14.98
CA ARG A 298 5.28 22.68 16.31
C ARG A 298 5.96 21.68 17.24
N ALA A 299 5.65 20.39 17.10
CA ALA A 299 6.27 19.31 17.87
C ALA A 299 7.65 18.88 17.36
N GLY A 300 8.10 19.41 16.21
CA GLY A 300 9.40 19.05 15.61
C GLY A 300 9.42 17.69 14.91
N VAL A 301 8.27 17.06 14.66
CA VAL A 301 8.17 15.78 13.94
C VAL A 301 8.19 16.04 12.45
N GLN A 302 8.97 15.27 11.68
CA GLN A 302 9.12 15.44 10.23
C GLN A 302 7.81 15.19 9.49
N ARG A 303 7.57 15.92 8.40
CA ARG A 303 6.26 15.93 7.71
C ARG A 303 6.40 15.89 6.21
N CYS A 304 5.48 15.19 5.54
CA CYS A 304 5.32 15.25 4.09
C CYS A 304 3.83 15.28 3.71
N VAL A 305 3.54 15.63 2.46
CA VAL A 305 2.21 15.47 1.88
C VAL A 305 2.28 14.64 0.62
N VAL A 306 1.24 13.83 0.38
CA VAL A 306 1.02 13.13 -0.89
C VAL A 306 -0.21 13.70 -1.57
N VAL A 307 -0.02 14.26 -2.76
CA VAL A 307 -1.10 14.71 -3.64
C VAL A 307 -1.30 13.62 -4.70
N GLN A 308 -2.21 12.69 -4.43
CA GLN A 308 -2.56 11.61 -5.36
C GLN A 308 -3.96 11.04 -5.07
N PRO A 309 -4.84 10.95 -6.08
CA PRO A 309 -4.70 11.55 -7.42
C PRO A 309 -4.79 13.08 -7.35
N MET A 310 -4.64 13.76 -8.49
CA MET A 310 -5.10 15.14 -8.59
C MET A 310 -6.63 15.16 -8.53
N LEU A 311 -7.20 16.03 -7.69
CA LEU A 311 -8.65 16.28 -7.65
C LEU A 311 -8.95 17.74 -8.00
N PRO A 312 -10.16 18.05 -8.50
CA PRO A 312 -10.54 19.42 -8.84
C PRO A 312 -10.26 20.42 -7.72
N GLY A 313 -9.65 21.55 -8.08
CA GLY A 313 -9.20 22.59 -7.16
C GLY A 313 -8.15 23.48 -7.81
N ASP A 314 -7.71 24.52 -7.10
CA ASP A 314 -6.63 25.42 -7.57
C ASP A 314 -5.26 24.86 -7.13
N PRO A 315 -4.39 24.43 -8.05
CA PRO A 315 -3.07 23.90 -7.73
C PRO A 315 -2.12 24.95 -7.13
N ILE A 316 -2.29 26.24 -7.46
CA ILE A 316 -1.46 27.31 -6.92
C ILE A 316 -1.82 27.58 -5.47
N ALA A 317 -3.12 27.69 -5.17
CA ALA A 317 -3.59 27.83 -3.80
C ALA A 317 -3.22 26.60 -2.94
N LEU A 318 -3.28 25.40 -3.53
CA LEU A 318 -2.79 24.18 -2.86
C LEU A 318 -1.29 24.29 -2.54
N ALA A 319 -0.46 24.74 -3.48
CA ALA A 319 0.96 24.97 -3.23
C ALA A 319 1.21 25.96 -2.09
N ASP A 320 0.48 27.08 -2.04
CA ASP A 320 0.55 28.06 -0.95
C ASP A 320 0.28 27.40 0.41
N ALA A 321 -0.84 26.67 0.53
CA ALA A 321 -1.24 26.04 1.77
C ALA A 321 -0.26 24.94 2.23
N LEU A 322 0.36 24.22 1.29
CA LEU A 322 1.33 23.15 1.59
C LEU A 322 2.70 23.69 1.98
N ALA A 323 3.19 24.76 1.34
CA ALA A 323 4.47 25.38 1.66
C ALA A 323 4.55 25.86 3.12
N ASP A 324 3.42 26.23 3.72
CA ASP A 324 3.35 26.63 5.12
C ASP A 324 3.57 25.48 6.12
N VAL A 325 3.37 24.23 5.71
CA VAL A 325 3.23 23.09 6.65
C VAL A 325 4.22 21.95 6.41
N VAL A 326 4.73 21.75 5.19
CA VAL A 326 5.63 20.64 4.86
C VAL A 326 6.89 21.07 4.13
N GLU A 327 7.92 20.22 4.21
CA GLU A 327 9.21 20.41 3.53
C GLU A 327 9.27 19.70 2.18
N SER A 328 8.40 18.69 1.98
CA SER A 328 8.36 17.93 0.76
C SER A 328 6.96 17.39 0.43
N VAL A 329 6.71 17.25 -0.87
CA VAL A 329 5.44 16.78 -1.43
C VAL A 329 5.71 15.70 -2.48
N SER A 330 5.01 14.59 -2.39
CA SER A 330 4.91 13.62 -3.49
C SER A 330 3.68 13.94 -4.33
N ILE A 331 3.84 13.90 -5.65
CA ILE A 331 2.75 14.14 -6.61
C ILE A 331 2.58 12.89 -7.47
N GLY A 332 1.37 12.34 -7.46
CA GLY A 332 0.98 11.20 -8.27
C GLY A 332 -0.33 11.46 -9.01
N VAL A 333 -0.44 10.92 -10.22
CA VAL A 333 -1.63 11.06 -11.08
C VAL A 333 -2.53 9.83 -11.03
N LEU A 334 -3.82 10.03 -11.28
CA LEU A 334 -4.74 8.92 -11.54
C LEU A 334 -4.30 8.19 -12.82
N ARG A 335 -4.02 6.89 -12.73
CA ARG A 335 -3.86 6.00 -13.90
C ARG A 335 -5.14 5.19 -14.03
N GLY A 336 -5.67 5.06 -15.24
CA GLY A 336 -7.01 4.46 -15.56
C GLY A 336 -7.25 2.99 -15.14
N GLU A 337 -6.39 2.42 -14.29
CA GLU A 337 -6.47 1.04 -13.80
C GLU A 337 -6.91 0.94 -12.33
N MET A 338 -7.18 2.07 -11.66
CA MET A 338 -7.42 2.08 -10.21
C MET A 338 -8.89 1.86 -9.80
N GLY A 339 -9.78 1.44 -10.71
CA GLY A 339 -11.21 1.22 -10.40
C GLY A 339 -12.02 2.49 -10.06
N ALA A 340 -11.33 3.62 -9.87
CA ALA A 340 -11.84 4.96 -9.56
C ALA A 340 -12.68 5.61 -10.67
N GLU A 341 -12.72 5.01 -11.85
CA GLU A 341 -13.27 5.63 -13.06
C GLU A 341 -14.76 6.00 -12.92
N GLN A 342 -15.51 5.19 -12.17
CA GLN A 342 -16.92 5.41 -11.89
C GLN A 342 -17.13 6.58 -10.92
N ASP A 343 -16.14 6.93 -10.11
CA ASP A 343 -16.26 8.00 -9.11
C ASP A 343 -16.08 9.40 -9.71
N PHE A 344 -15.41 9.46 -10.87
CA PHE A 344 -15.39 10.63 -11.74
C PHE A 344 -16.55 10.62 -12.75
N ALA A 345 -17.47 9.66 -12.72
CA ALA A 345 -18.65 9.68 -13.59
C ALA A 345 -19.64 10.80 -13.22
N ASP A 346 -19.51 11.39 -12.03
CA ASP A 346 -20.21 12.61 -11.68
C ASP A 346 -19.84 13.73 -12.67
N PRO A 347 -20.81 14.32 -13.39
CA PRO A 347 -20.53 15.34 -14.41
C PRO A 347 -19.71 16.53 -13.89
N ARG A 348 -19.78 16.81 -12.58
CA ARG A 348 -18.98 17.86 -11.93
C ARG A 348 -17.47 17.59 -11.99
N PHE A 349 -17.07 16.32 -12.02
CA PHE A 349 -15.68 15.89 -11.91
C PHE A 349 -15.17 15.08 -13.11
N ALA A 350 -16.02 14.80 -14.10
CA ALA A 350 -15.66 13.98 -15.27
C ALA A 350 -14.41 14.43 -16.01
N HIS A 351 -14.16 15.74 -16.08
CA HIS A 351 -12.96 16.30 -16.70
C HIS A 351 -11.66 15.86 -16.02
N ALA A 352 -11.69 15.60 -14.71
CA ALA A 352 -10.52 15.23 -13.91
C ALA A 352 -10.11 13.76 -14.08
N ARG A 353 -10.91 12.93 -14.76
CA ARG A 353 -10.56 11.54 -15.09
C ARG A 353 -9.45 11.45 -16.13
N GLY A 354 -9.33 12.44 -17.02
CA GLY A 354 -8.41 12.39 -18.16
C GLY A 354 -6.95 12.48 -17.72
N GLU A 355 -6.10 11.62 -18.30
CA GLU A 355 -4.66 11.62 -18.03
C GLU A 355 -4.02 12.99 -18.34
N ASP A 356 -4.43 13.64 -19.43
CA ASP A 356 -3.96 14.98 -19.80
C ASP A 356 -4.30 16.03 -18.74
N TRP A 357 -5.51 15.97 -18.17
CA TRP A 357 -5.91 16.86 -17.08
C TRP A 357 -5.06 16.60 -15.85
N GLN A 358 -4.93 15.34 -15.43
CA GLN A 358 -4.14 14.95 -14.26
C GLN A 358 -2.69 15.41 -14.38
N ARG A 359 -2.07 15.21 -15.54
CA ARG A 359 -0.69 15.63 -15.82
C ARG A 359 -0.54 17.15 -15.78
N ARG A 360 -1.44 17.89 -16.43
CA ARG A 360 -1.39 19.36 -16.44
C ARG A 360 -1.49 19.95 -15.04
N GLU A 361 -2.45 19.50 -14.23
CA GLU A 361 -2.58 19.99 -12.85
C GLU A 361 -1.40 19.57 -11.97
N ALA A 362 -0.87 18.36 -12.15
CA ALA A 362 0.32 17.90 -11.45
C ALA A 362 1.57 18.73 -11.78
N PHE A 363 1.74 19.13 -13.05
CA PHE A 363 2.82 20.04 -13.46
C PHE A 363 2.65 21.43 -12.87
N ALA A 364 1.45 22.01 -12.95
CA ALA A 364 1.16 23.32 -12.36
C ALA A 364 1.44 23.35 -10.85
N LEU A 365 1.02 22.30 -10.13
CA LEU A 365 1.32 22.16 -8.70
C LEU A 365 2.82 22.01 -8.43
N ARG A 366 3.53 21.21 -9.24
CA ARG A 366 4.99 21.05 -9.10
C ARG A 366 5.71 22.38 -9.24
N ASP A 367 5.46 23.11 -10.32
CA ASP A 367 6.12 24.39 -10.59
C ASP A 367 5.87 25.37 -9.44
N ALA A 368 4.62 25.47 -8.97
CA ALA A 368 4.24 26.34 -7.87
C ALA A 368 4.91 25.94 -6.52
N LEU A 369 5.06 24.65 -6.24
CA LEU A 369 5.76 24.17 -5.04
C LEU A 369 7.25 24.46 -5.10
N GLU A 370 7.89 24.25 -6.26
CA GLU A 370 9.32 24.51 -6.46
C GLU A 370 9.64 26.01 -6.33
N GLU A 371 8.79 26.89 -6.86
CA GLU A 371 8.88 28.35 -6.65
C GLU A 371 8.81 28.76 -5.17
N ARG A 372 8.13 27.97 -4.34
CA ARG A 372 8.00 28.16 -2.89
C ARG A 372 9.08 27.45 -2.08
N GLY A 373 10.05 26.82 -2.74
CA GLY A 373 11.15 26.09 -2.10
C GLY A 373 10.75 24.75 -1.47
N VAL A 374 9.59 24.20 -1.84
CA VAL A 374 9.13 22.88 -1.36
C VAL A 374 9.67 21.80 -2.30
N SER A 375 10.32 20.78 -1.75
CA SER A 375 10.88 19.69 -2.56
C SER A 375 9.79 18.76 -3.08
N VAL A 376 9.75 18.54 -4.39
CA VAL A 376 8.82 17.59 -5.03
C VAL A 376 9.54 16.27 -5.35
N TRP A 377 8.92 15.14 -5.02
CA TRP A 377 9.45 13.80 -5.29
C TRP A 377 8.40 12.86 -5.88
N VAL A 378 8.85 11.73 -6.42
CA VAL A 378 8.00 10.76 -7.16
C VAL A 378 8.21 9.32 -6.68
N SER A 379 9.16 9.10 -5.76
CA SER A 379 9.45 7.77 -5.18
C SER A 379 8.41 7.35 -4.13
N GLU A 380 8.68 6.28 -3.38
CA GLU A 380 7.79 5.78 -2.31
C GLU A 380 8.09 6.42 -0.95
N LEU A 381 9.31 6.92 -0.76
CA LEU A 381 9.78 7.54 0.46
C LEU A 381 10.21 9.00 0.23
N PRO A 382 9.93 9.92 1.17
CA PRO A 382 10.53 11.26 1.16
C PRO A 382 12.05 11.21 0.97
N PRO A 383 12.67 12.14 0.21
CA PRO A 383 14.10 12.05 -0.12
C PRO A 383 15.06 11.88 1.09
N PRO A 384 14.82 12.51 2.26
CA PRO A 384 15.68 12.29 3.43
C PRO A 384 15.61 10.87 3.98
N ILE A 385 14.44 10.23 3.97
CA ILE A 385 14.25 8.88 4.50
C ILE A 385 14.63 7.81 3.47
N ALA A 386 14.45 8.09 2.16
CA ALA A 386 14.87 7.20 1.05
C ALA A 386 16.38 6.91 1.04
N LYS A 387 17.18 7.90 1.46
CA LYS A 387 18.65 7.80 1.52
C LYS A 387 19.15 7.17 2.83
N TRP A 388 18.28 6.87 3.78
CA TRP A 388 18.69 6.28 5.04
C TRP A 388 19.32 4.91 4.82
N ARG A 389 20.40 4.63 5.56
CA ARG A 389 21.07 3.34 5.59
C ARG A 389 21.34 2.95 7.03
N PRO A 390 21.19 1.67 7.42
CA PRO A 390 21.60 1.23 8.74
C PRO A 390 23.10 1.46 8.93
N ALA A 391 23.53 1.78 10.16
CA ALA A 391 24.93 2.10 10.47
C ALA A 391 25.91 0.99 10.02
N ALA A 392 25.49 -0.28 10.09
CA ALA A 392 26.30 -1.43 9.66
C ALA A 392 26.51 -1.54 8.12
N ALA A 393 25.76 -0.78 7.31
CA ALA A 393 25.88 -0.74 5.85
C ALA A 393 26.62 0.52 5.33
N GLN A 394 27.11 1.36 6.24
CA GLN A 394 27.88 2.59 5.91
C GLN A 394 29.40 2.40 6.10
N ALA A 395 29.83 1.23 6.57
CA ALA A 395 31.22 0.77 6.64
C ALA A 395 31.47 -0.23 5.52
#